data_AF-A0A645JKB9-F1
#
_entry.id   AF-A0A645JKB9-F1
#
_cell.length_a   1.000
_cell.length_b   1.000
_cell.length_c   1.000
_cell.angle_alpha   90.00
_cell.angle_beta   90.00
_cell.angle_gamma   90.00
#
_symmetry.space_group_name_H-M   'P 1'
#
loop_
_entity.id
_entity.type
_entity.pdbx_description
1 polymer ?
#
loop_
_entity_poly.entity_id
_entity_poly.type
_entity_poly.pdbx_seq_one_letter_code
_entity_poly.pdbx_strand_id
1 'polypeptide(L)'
;MVAAEFGVFDASDPRRVVFSPTQVVPRKEGQRYGWMIELRGVKRSVSVREEYVLPGTAIEHRTDSAEGTKLVIPLDRRSQVSQRQLVPVDGRIFGEWEIGPQEPAGRRQLDVVVEGRIAASFEFEVR
;
A
#
# COMPACT_ATOMS: atom_id res chain seq x y z
N MET A 1 1.25 14.60 -13.75
CA MET A 1 2.31 14.09 -12.86
C MET A 1 3.64 14.12 -13.58
N VAL A 2 4.72 14.16 -12.83
CA VAL A 2 6.10 14.13 -13.35
C VAL A 2 6.75 12.78 -13.03
N ALA A 3 6.59 12.31 -11.78
CA ALA A 3 7.21 11.09 -11.28
C ALA A 3 6.36 10.49 -10.15
N ALA A 4 6.49 9.19 -9.93
CA ALA A 4 5.84 8.45 -8.86
C ALA A 4 6.79 7.35 -8.38
N GLU A 5 7.02 7.27 -7.07
CA GLU A 5 7.96 6.32 -6.47
C GLU A 5 7.33 5.67 -5.23
N PHE A 6 7.70 4.42 -4.98
CA PHE A 6 7.34 3.67 -3.78
C PHE A 6 8.60 3.24 -3.03
N GLY A 7 8.53 3.22 -1.70
CA GLY A 7 9.68 2.91 -0.88
C GLY A 7 9.41 2.92 0.61
N VAL A 8 10.50 2.87 1.36
CA VAL A 8 10.50 2.93 2.82
C VAL A 8 10.97 4.30 3.30
N PHE A 9 10.39 4.74 4.40
CA PHE A 9 10.84 5.92 5.11
C PHE A 9 11.68 5.44 6.29
N ASP A 10 12.96 5.83 6.30
CA ASP A 10 13.79 5.65 7.47
C ASP A 10 13.36 6.65 8.54
N ALA A 11 12.79 6.14 9.62
CA ALA A 11 12.37 6.90 10.79
C ALA A 11 13.34 6.75 11.97
N SER A 12 14.49 6.11 11.76
CA SER A 12 15.51 5.90 12.81
C SER A 12 16.12 7.22 13.29
N ASP A 13 16.14 8.26 12.44
CA ASP A 13 16.49 9.62 12.82
C ASP A 13 15.25 10.53 12.73
N PRO A 14 14.68 11.00 13.87
CA PRO A 14 13.53 11.89 13.87
C PRO A 14 13.83 13.27 13.25
N ARG A 15 15.10 13.64 13.06
CA ARG A 15 15.49 14.90 12.39
C ARG A 15 15.64 14.74 10.88
N ARG A 16 15.60 13.52 10.35
CA ARG A 16 15.83 13.26 8.93
C ARG A 16 14.99 12.08 8.45
N VAL A 17 13.86 12.40 7.84
CA VAL A 17 13.07 11.42 7.08
C VAL A 17 13.79 11.15 5.77
N VAL A 18 14.39 9.96 5.63
CA VAL A 18 15.04 9.53 4.38
C VAL A 18 14.09 8.59 3.65
N PHE A 19 13.66 8.98 2.45
CA PHE A 19 12.91 8.10 1.57
C PHE A 19 13.87 7.27 0.72
N SER A 20 13.75 5.94 0.80
CA SER A 20 14.55 5.00 0.01
C SER A 20 13.63 4.20 -0.92
N PRO A 21 13.70 4.39 -2.25
CA PRO A 21 12.91 3.62 -3.21
C PRO A 21 13.20 2.12 -3.07
N THR A 22 12.15 1.33 -2.87
CA THR A 22 12.23 -0.13 -2.74
C THR A 22 10.85 -0.75 -2.96
N GLN A 23 10.81 -1.95 -3.51
CA GLN A 23 9.58 -2.75 -3.62
C GLN A 23 9.46 -3.77 -2.47
N VAL A 24 10.41 -3.78 -1.54
CA VAL A 24 10.43 -4.68 -0.40
C VAL A 24 10.37 -3.86 0.88
N VAL A 25 9.31 -4.07 1.66
CA VAL A 25 9.08 -3.43 2.95
C VAL A 25 9.44 -4.44 4.05
N PRO A 26 10.41 -4.12 4.92
CA PRO A 26 10.72 -4.95 6.07
C PRO A 26 9.50 -5.13 6.97
N ARG A 27 9.15 -6.37 7.33
CA ARG A 27 8.08 -6.69 8.29
C ARG A 27 8.52 -6.45 9.73
N LYS A 28 8.87 -5.20 10.03
CA LYS A 28 9.29 -4.73 11.35
C LYS A 28 8.26 -3.73 11.85
N GLU A 29 7.71 -3.95 13.05
CA GLU A 29 6.80 -3.00 13.69
C GLU A 29 7.42 -1.60 13.74
N GLY A 30 6.63 -0.58 13.39
CA GLY A 30 7.10 0.80 13.31
C GLY A 30 7.86 1.14 12.01
N GLN A 31 8.10 0.19 11.11
CA GLN A 31 8.66 0.50 9.79
C GLN A 31 7.66 1.33 9.00
N ARG A 32 8.06 2.56 8.64
CA ARG A 32 7.27 3.45 7.78
C ARG A 32 7.56 3.17 6.31
N TYR A 33 6.53 3.15 5.49
CA TYR A 33 6.63 2.91 4.06
C TYR A 33 5.51 3.64 3.32
N GLY A 34 5.63 3.73 2.00
CA GLY A 34 4.58 4.30 1.18
C GLY A 34 5.09 4.83 -0.15
N TRP A 35 4.47 5.90 -0.63
CA TRP A 35 4.74 6.45 -1.95
C TRP A 35 4.92 7.96 -1.91
N MET A 36 5.57 8.46 -2.96
CA MET A 36 5.74 9.86 -3.27
C MET A 36 5.35 10.09 -4.73
N ILE A 37 4.48 11.07 -4.98
CA ILE A 37 4.07 11.46 -6.34
C ILE A 37 4.36 12.95 -6.54
N GLU A 38 5.06 13.26 -7.62
CA GLU A 38 5.31 14.62 -8.06
C GLU A 38 4.21 15.09 -9.02
N LEU A 39 3.55 16.18 -8.66
CA LEU A 39 2.46 16.77 -9.43
C LEU A 39 2.99 17.86 -10.37
N ARG A 40 2.43 17.93 -11.59
CA ARG A 40 2.68 19.06 -12.49
C ARG A 40 1.70 20.18 -12.14
N GLY A 41 2.22 21.34 -11.75
CA GLY A 41 1.43 22.50 -11.36
C GLY A 41 0.99 22.44 -9.89
N VAL A 42 0.87 23.61 -9.27
CA VAL A 42 0.53 23.73 -7.84
C VAL A 42 -0.99 23.75 -7.67
N LYS A 43 -1.56 22.67 -7.15
CA LYS A 43 -2.95 22.62 -6.66
C LYS A 43 -2.97 22.84 -5.15
N ARG A 44 -4.00 23.52 -4.64
CA ARG A 44 -4.17 23.83 -3.20
C ARG A 44 -4.39 22.57 -2.35
N SER A 45 -5.10 21.59 -2.89
CA SER A 45 -5.25 20.24 -2.34
C SER A 45 -5.58 19.28 -3.47
N VAL A 46 -5.38 17.99 -3.24
CA VAL A 46 -5.77 16.93 -4.16
C VAL A 46 -6.48 15.80 -3.41
N SER A 47 -7.56 15.30 -4.00
CA SER A 47 -8.24 14.09 -3.52
C SER A 47 -7.42 12.87 -3.91
N VAL A 48 -7.03 12.06 -2.92
CA VAL A 48 -6.26 10.84 -3.13
C VAL A 48 -7.05 9.66 -2.58
N ARG A 49 -7.26 8.65 -3.44
CA ARG A 49 -7.84 7.36 -3.09
C ARG A 49 -6.78 6.28 -3.28
N GLU A 50 -6.67 5.41 -2.30
CA GLU A 50 -5.66 4.36 -2.25
C GLU A 50 -6.36 3.04 -2.11
N GLU A 51 -6.16 2.16 -3.07
CA GLU A 51 -6.75 0.84 -3.09
C GLU A 51 -5.67 -0.19 -2.81
N TYR A 52 -5.78 -0.83 -1.65
CA TYR A 52 -4.94 -1.96 -1.27
C TYR A 52 -5.60 -3.25 -1.68
N VAL A 53 -4.84 -4.12 -2.31
CA VAL A 53 -5.22 -5.53 -2.46
C VAL A 53 -4.29 -6.37 -1.59
N LEU A 54 -4.82 -6.88 -0.48
CA LEU A 54 -4.10 -7.88 0.32
C LEU A 54 -4.06 -9.22 -0.42
N PRO A 55 -2.94 -9.97 -0.31
CA PRO A 55 -2.91 -11.33 -0.84
C PRO A 55 -3.95 -12.14 -0.05
N GLY A 56 -5.03 -12.53 -0.73
CA GLY A 56 -6.01 -13.42 -0.13
C GLY A 56 -5.29 -14.70 0.26
N THR A 57 -5.26 -15.01 1.57
CA THR A 57 -4.76 -16.30 2.03
C THR A 57 -5.77 -17.33 1.53
N ALA A 58 -5.50 -17.95 0.38
CA ALA A 58 -6.18 -19.16 -0.03
C ALA A 58 -5.77 -20.26 0.95
N ILE A 59 -6.43 -20.33 2.10
CA ILE A 59 -6.29 -21.50 2.96
C ILE A 59 -7.10 -22.60 2.26
N GLU A 60 -6.43 -23.45 1.48
CA GLU A 60 -7.00 -24.73 1.09
C GLU A 60 -7.15 -25.58 2.35
N HIS A 61 -8.30 -25.47 3.04
CA HIS A 61 -8.72 -26.49 3.98
C HIS A 61 -9.02 -27.77 3.18
N ARG A 62 -8.02 -28.66 3.09
CA ARG A 62 -8.25 -30.04 2.64
C ARG A 62 -8.92 -30.79 3.78
N THR A 63 -10.25 -30.72 3.84
CA THR A 63 -11.01 -31.65 4.66
C THR A 63 -11.08 -32.97 3.89
N ASP A 64 -10.29 -33.96 4.32
CA ASP A 64 -10.46 -35.33 3.88
C ASP A 64 -11.74 -35.86 4.54
N SER A 65 -12.85 -35.74 3.83
CA SER A 65 -14.10 -36.37 4.24
C SER A 65 -14.67 -37.06 3.02
N ALA A 66 -14.65 -38.38 3.07
CA ALA A 66 -15.39 -39.23 2.17
C ALA A 66 -16.86 -38.77 2.17
N GLU A 67 -17.39 -38.49 0.99
CA GLU A 67 -18.76 -38.00 0.77
C GLU A 67 -19.02 -36.54 1.17
N GLY A 68 -19.09 -35.63 0.20
CA GLY A 68 -19.68 -34.31 0.43
C GLY A 68 -19.06 -33.17 -0.39
N THR A 69 -19.93 -32.50 -1.14
CA THR A 69 -19.72 -31.28 -1.93
C THR A 69 -18.61 -30.35 -1.42
N LYS A 70 -17.59 -30.12 -2.27
CA LYS A 70 -16.49 -29.19 -2.04
C LYS A 70 -17.01 -27.74 -2.02
N LEU A 71 -17.40 -27.22 -0.85
CA LEU A 71 -17.69 -25.81 -0.67
C LEU A 71 -16.37 -25.04 -0.54
N VAL A 72 -15.84 -24.58 -1.67
CA VAL A 72 -14.73 -23.60 -1.68
C VAL A 72 -15.33 -22.26 -1.27
N ILE A 73 -15.09 -21.83 -0.04
CA ILE A 73 -15.39 -20.47 0.39
C ILE A 73 -14.19 -19.62 -0.06
N PRO A 74 -14.29 -18.78 -1.11
CA PRO A 74 -13.22 -17.84 -1.41
C PRO A 74 -13.07 -16.92 -0.20
N LEU A 75 -11.92 -16.98 0.49
CA LEU A 75 -11.61 -16.00 1.51
C LEU A 75 -11.41 -14.67 0.79
N ASP A 76 -12.42 -13.80 0.94
CA ASP A 76 -12.58 -12.55 0.22
C ASP A 76 -11.26 -11.76 0.17
N ARG A 77 -10.86 -11.33 -1.03
CA ARG A 77 -9.76 -10.38 -1.22
C ARG A 77 -10.10 -9.14 -0.39
N ARG A 78 -9.45 -8.96 0.76
CA ARG A 78 -9.65 -7.77 1.58
C ARG A 78 -9.07 -6.57 0.83
N SER A 79 -9.93 -5.88 0.11
CA SER A 79 -9.60 -4.60 -0.51
C SER A 79 -9.80 -3.49 0.51
N GLN A 80 -8.72 -2.88 1.00
CA GLN A 80 -8.82 -1.73 1.88
C GLN A 80 -8.74 -0.46 1.01
N VAL A 81 -9.78 0.37 1.07
CA VAL A 81 -9.81 1.65 0.36
C VAL A 81 -9.64 2.77 1.37
N SER A 82 -8.59 3.57 1.22
CA SER A 82 -8.39 4.81 1.98
C SER A 82 -8.65 6.01 1.08
N GLN A 83 -9.33 7.04 1.60
CA GLN A 83 -9.54 8.30 0.87
C GLN A 83 -9.10 9.47 1.74
N ARG A 84 -8.21 10.31 1.23
CA ARG A 84 -7.64 11.46 1.95
C ARG A 84 -7.41 12.66 1.05
N GLN A 85 -7.59 13.85 1.61
CA GLN A 85 -7.20 15.10 0.98
C GLN A 85 -5.75 15.41 1.35
N LEU A 86 -4.87 15.56 0.36
CA LEU A 86 -3.47 15.87 0.58
C LEU A 86 -3.14 17.27 0.05
N VAL A 87 -2.34 18.02 0.81
CA VAL A 87 -1.77 19.29 0.38
C VAL A 87 -0.37 19.02 -0.17
N PRO A 88 -0.08 19.37 -1.43
CA PRO A 88 1.26 19.21 -1.97
C PRO A 88 2.28 20.08 -1.22
N VAL A 89 3.41 19.50 -0.85
CA VAL A 89 4.58 20.18 -0.28
C VAL A 89 5.66 20.17 -1.35
N ASP A 90 6.14 21.35 -1.77
CA ASP A 90 7.10 21.51 -2.85
C ASP A 90 6.71 20.77 -4.15
N GLY A 91 5.41 20.77 -4.46
CA GLY A 91 4.86 20.09 -5.65
C GLY A 91 4.74 18.56 -5.51
N ARG A 92 5.01 18.02 -4.33
CA ARG A 92 4.97 16.58 -4.05
C ARG A 92 3.88 16.24 -3.04
N ILE A 93 3.26 15.09 -3.24
CA ILE A 93 2.36 14.47 -2.27
C ILE A 93 2.96 13.14 -1.84
N PHE A 94 2.72 12.77 -0.60
CA PHE A 94 3.20 11.53 -0.02
C PHE A 94 2.07 10.83 0.72
N GLY A 95 1.99 9.52 0.51
CA GLY A 95 1.14 8.64 1.28
C GLY A 95 2.02 7.74 2.12
N GLU A 96 1.75 7.70 3.41
CA GLU A 96 2.58 6.94 4.35
C GLU A 96 1.72 6.02 5.22
N TRP A 97 2.31 4.88 5.54
CA TRP A 97 1.81 3.86 6.44
C TRP A 97 2.93 3.37 7.33
N GLU A 98 2.52 2.69 8.40
CA GLU A 98 3.40 2.04 9.35
C GLU A 98 3.03 0.57 9.46
N ILE A 99 4.03 -0.31 9.49
CA ILE A 99 3.84 -1.74 9.73
C ILE A 99 3.36 -1.93 11.18
N GLY A 100 2.15 -2.45 11.34
CA GLY A 100 1.58 -2.77 12.65
C GLY A 100 2.07 -4.12 13.24
N PRO A 101 1.73 -4.41 14.51
CA PRO A 101 2.23 -5.58 15.25
C PRO A 101 1.88 -6.95 14.64
N GLN A 102 0.83 -7.02 13.82
CA GLN A 102 0.32 -8.24 13.20
C GLN A 102 0.15 -8.11 11.68
N GLU A 103 0.94 -7.23 11.06
CA GLU A 103 0.86 -6.99 9.63
C GLU A 103 1.31 -8.26 8.85
N PRO A 104 0.45 -8.83 7.97
CA PRO A 104 0.76 -10.09 7.31
C PRO A 104 1.84 -9.91 6.24
N ALA A 105 2.79 -10.85 6.16
CA ALA A 105 3.73 -10.88 5.05
C ALA A 105 3.02 -11.19 3.72
N GLY A 106 3.64 -10.82 2.61
CA GLY A 106 3.21 -11.18 1.27
C GLY A 106 3.21 -10.04 0.27
N ARG A 107 2.92 -10.39 -0.98
CA ARG A 107 2.81 -9.46 -2.11
C ARG A 107 1.52 -8.68 -2.06
N ARG A 108 1.61 -7.39 -2.37
CA ARG A 108 0.52 -6.42 -2.32
C ARG A 108 0.57 -5.54 -3.55
N GLN A 109 -0.59 -5.05 -3.92
CA GLN A 109 -0.74 -4.02 -4.93
C GLN A 109 -1.39 -2.80 -4.30
N LEU A 110 -0.89 -1.63 -4.67
CA LEU A 110 -1.42 -0.33 -4.29
C LEU A 110 -1.69 0.49 -5.55
N ASP A 111 -2.94 0.83 -5.76
CA ASP A 111 -3.33 1.81 -6.78
C ASP A 111 -3.60 3.15 -6.11
N VAL A 112 -2.86 4.17 -6.54
CA VAL A 112 -3.05 5.55 -6.10
C VAL A 112 -3.84 6.28 -7.15
N VAL A 113 -5.01 6.78 -6.78
CA VAL A 113 -5.93 7.54 -7.64
C VAL A 113 -5.92 8.98 -7.18
N VAL A 114 -5.49 9.90 -8.03
CA VAL A 114 -5.47 11.34 -7.75
C VAL A 114 -6.54 12.01 -8.60
N GLU A 115 -7.45 12.74 -7.96
CA GLU A 115 -8.53 13.49 -8.64
C GLU A 115 -9.37 12.59 -9.57
N GLY A 116 -9.64 11.36 -9.13
CA GLY A 116 -10.44 10.37 -9.86
C GLY A 116 -9.71 9.68 -11.03
N ARG A 117 -8.39 9.88 -11.20
CA ARG A 117 -7.59 9.21 -12.22
C ARG A 117 -6.49 8.39 -11.57
N ILE A 118 -6.25 7.17 -12.07
CA ILE A 118 -5.11 6.36 -11.61
C ILE A 118 -3.83 7.15 -11.90
N ALA A 119 -3.13 7.44 -10.81
CA ALA A 119 -1.94 8.25 -10.79
C ALA A 119 -0.69 7.38 -10.85
N ALA A 120 -0.68 6.30 -10.08
CA ALA A 120 0.37 5.30 -10.06
C ALA A 120 -0.19 3.97 -9.54
N SER A 121 0.45 2.88 -9.96
CA SER A 121 0.22 1.53 -9.46
C SER A 121 1.55 0.97 -9.00
N PHE A 122 1.58 0.43 -7.78
CA PHE A 122 2.79 -0.11 -7.18
C PHE A 122 2.55 -1.55 -6.74
N GLU A 123 3.48 -2.43 -7.09
CA GLU A 123 3.56 -3.78 -6.54
C GLU A 123 4.71 -3.83 -5.56
N PHE A 124 4.47 -4.41 -4.38
CA PHE A 124 5.48 -4.52 -3.33
C PHE A 124 5.25 -5.75 -2.46
N GLU A 125 6.29 -6.14 -1.73
CA GLU A 125 6.27 -7.29 -0.82
C GLU A 125 6.57 -6.83 0.60
N VAL A 126 5.77 -7.29 1.56
CA VAL A 126 6.11 -7.19 2.99
C VAL A 126 6.74 -8.51 3.42
N ARG A 127 7.98 -8.48 3.93
CA ARG A 127 8.68 -9.67 4.43
C ARG A 127 9.67 -9.38 5.54
#